data_AF-A0A812N4W4-F1
#
_entry.id   AF-A0A812N4W4-F1
#
_cell.length_a   1.000
_cell.length_b   1.000
_cell.length_c   1.000
_cell.angle_alpha   90.00
_cell.angle_beta   90.00
_cell.angle_gamma   90.00
#
_symmetry.space_group_name_H-M   'P 1'
#
loop_
_entity.id
_entity.type
_entity.pdbx_description
1 polymer ?
#
loop_
_entity_poly.entity_id
_entity_poly.type
_entity_poly.pdbx_seq_one_letter_code
_entity_poly.pdbx_strand_id
1 'polypeptide(L)'
;MLAAMGHNGSLYKYVNSSLGLDVDFMKAALQQAPCRNCPLPTWQWHTSPAICMDKTFMLLMVARQGVALQYAGSELRDDEELVRAAMHAYPLAFQYASYALRGNRAFATYAVGVSLQNLFYVSEDLRSDRNFVLFCLPTYYMGQPQAVQVTTILKKLPETFASDREVVLRVLQALPHWHRRAELMRASRDLHCDAELKEVAGLQLSRFAVRGYTDVHLPAPPLTAESRNALQYSTTAAQNKQSFWRELLHKDPAVLAFLGKDEAVDEKDLVLAAVKKDGRMLEYASEELRMDVDLVLAALENDADVYDFLPEAMRCREEIALLAFRKHRIKLPKPLLSNRHVVVEAAAMQDKATEVEKRRLQKLPLAHLVAKFELA
;
A
#
# COMPACT_ATOMS: atom_id res chain seq x y z
N MET A 1 -16.82 -48.98 26.09
CA MET A 1 -16.27 -48.19 24.97
C MET A 1 -15.90 -46.77 25.41
N LEU A 2 -16.82 -46.01 26.03
CA LEU A 2 -16.53 -44.68 26.62
C LEU A 2 -15.33 -44.67 27.60
N ALA A 3 -15.22 -45.69 28.46
CA ALA A 3 -14.05 -45.86 29.34
C ALA A 3 -12.73 -46.12 28.59
N ALA A 4 -12.77 -46.79 27.43
CA ALA A 4 -11.59 -47.03 26.59
C ALA A 4 -11.18 -45.78 25.79
N MET A 5 -12.16 -44.93 25.44
CA MET A 5 -11.92 -43.64 24.80
C MET A 5 -11.27 -42.62 25.74
N GLY A 6 -11.52 -42.72 27.05
CA GLY A 6 -10.86 -41.91 28.06
C GLY A 6 -9.35 -42.14 28.14
N HIS A 7 -8.87 -43.32 27.72
CA HIS A 7 -7.45 -43.66 27.65
C HIS A 7 -6.84 -43.45 26.25
N ASN A 8 -7.63 -43.62 25.18
CA ASN A 8 -7.16 -43.37 23.82
C ASN A 8 -8.28 -42.76 22.97
N GLY A 9 -8.29 -41.43 22.93
CA GLY A 9 -9.26 -40.63 22.19
C GLY A 9 -9.17 -40.75 20.66
N SER A 10 -8.37 -41.66 20.08
CA SER A 10 -8.38 -41.95 18.64
C SER A 10 -9.25 -43.15 18.26
N LEU A 11 -9.73 -43.91 19.26
CA LEU A 11 -10.54 -45.12 19.07
C LEU A 11 -11.94 -44.84 18.51
N TYR A 12 -12.41 -43.59 18.58
CA TYR A 12 -13.70 -43.20 17.99
C TYR A 12 -13.75 -43.42 16.47
N LYS A 13 -12.61 -43.41 15.77
CA LYS A 13 -12.55 -43.61 14.31
C LYS A 13 -12.98 -45.01 13.87
N TYR A 14 -12.99 -45.99 14.78
CA TYR A 14 -13.28 -47.40 14.49
C TYR A 14 -14.69 -47.83 14.92
N VAL A 15 -15.54 -46.88 15.32
CA VAL A 15 -16.89 -47.14 15.81
C VAL A 15 -17.83 -47.38 14.61
N ASN A 16 -18.67 -48.41 14.71
CA ASN A 16 -19.67 -48.76 13.69
C ASN A 16 -20.67 -47.61 13.44
N SER A 17 -21.24 -47.54 12.23
CA SER A 17 -22.11 -46.46 11.76
C SER A 17 -23.36 -46.22 12.63
N SER A 18 -23.87 -47.25 13.31
CA SER A 18 -25.04 -47.14 14.21
C SER A 18 -24.73 -46.41 15.52
N LEU A 19 -23.57 -46.66 16.14
CA LEU A 19 -23.09 -45.95 17.33
C LEU A 19 -22.52 -44.57 16.96
N GLY A 20 -22.11 -44.36 15.72
CA GLY A 20 -21.68 -43.07 15.18
C GLY A 20 -22.79 -42.05 14.96
N LEU A 21 -24.06 -42.40 15.26
CA LEU A 21 -25.22 -41.50 15.23
C LEU A 21 -25.86 -41.30 16.61
N ASP A 22 -25.28 -41.87 17.67
CA ASP A 22 -25.70 -41.63 19.05
C ASP A 22 -25.12 -40.29 19.54
N VAL A 23 -26.01 -39.35 19.86
CA VAL A 23 -25.67 -37.97 20.27
C VAL A 23 -24.77 -37.96 21.51
N ASP A 24 -25.06 -38.76 22.52
CA ASP A 24 -24.35 -38.75 23.80
C ASP A 24 -22.97 -39.39 23.65
N PHE A 25 -22.89 -40.46 22.86
CA PHE A 25 -21.62 -41.07 22.49
C PHE A 25 -20.71 -40.06 21.76
N MET A 26 -21.24 -39.36 20.76
CA MET A 26 -20.45 -38.40 20.00
C MET A 26 -20.03 -37.19 20.84
N LYS A 27 -20.89 -36.67 21.73
CA LYS A 27 -20.51 -35.60 22.67
C LYS A 27 -19.33 -36.00 23.55
N ALA A 28 -19.41 -37.19 24.16
CA ALA A 28 -18.34 -37.71 24.99
C ALA A 28 -17.04 -37.94 24.19
N ALA A 29 -17.16 -38.40 22.94
CA ALA A 29 -16.04 -38.54 22.02
C ALA A 29 -15.35 -37.21 21.72
N LEU A 30 -16.14 -36.16 21.48
CA LEU A 30 -15.62 -34.82 21.22
C LEU A 30 -14.95 -34.24 22.47
N GLN A 31 -15.53 -34.41 23.65
CA GLN A 31 -14.97 -33.91 24.91
C GLN A 31 -13.63 -34.57 25.29
N GLN A 32 -13.47 -35.86 25.00
CA GLN A 32 -12.26 -36.62 25.36
C GLN A 32 -11.15 -36.59 24.31
N ALA A 33 -11.43 -36.10 23.09
CA ALA A 33 -10.42 -36.05 22.04
C ALA A 33 -9.33 -34.99 22.35
N PRO A 34 -8.03 -35.36 22.41
CA PRO A 34 -6.96 -34.54 22.98
C PRO A 34 -6.46 -33.39 22.06
N CYS A 35 -6.88 -33.36 20.80
CA CYS A 35 -6.34 -32.48 19.76
C CYS A 35 -7.44 -31.64 19.10
N ARG A 36 -7.30 -30.29 19.13
CA ARG A 36 -8.20 -29.37 18.39
C ARG A 36 -8.10 -29.53 16.87
N ASN A 37 -6.96 -30.00 16.35
CA ASN A 37 -6.68 -30.16 14.92
C ASN A 37 -6.87 -31.59 14.38
N CYS A 38 -7.36 -32.53 15.19
CA CYS A 38 -7.63 -33.87 14.66
C CYS A 38 -8.87 -33.84 13.77
N PRO A 39 -8.82 -34.47 12.58
CA PRO A 39 -9.98 -34.53 11.70
C PRO A 39 -11.13 -35.19 12.45
N LEU A 40 -12.27 -34.49 12.47
CA LEU A 40 -13.51 -35.05 12.98
C LEU A 40 -13.79 -36.38 12.27
N PRO A 41 -14.37 -37.37 12.97
CA PRO A 41 -14.68 -38.63 12.34
C PRO A 41 -15.59 -38.43 11.13
N THR A 42 -15.45 -39.30 10.12
CA THR A 42 -16.30 -39.38 8.93
C THR A 42 -17.72 -39.86 9.24
N TRP A 43 -18.17 -39.70 10.48
CA TRP A 43 -19.54 -39.97 10.86
C TRP A 43 -20.44 -39.05 10.06
N GLN A 44 -21.45 -39.63 9.43
CA GLN A 44 -22.44 -38.90 8.65
C GLN A 44 -23.42 -38.17 9.59
N TRP A 45 -22.93 -37.54 10.67
CA TRP A 45 -23.77 -36.90 11.69
C TRP A 45 -24.69 -35.82 11.12
N HIS A 46 -24.27 -35.18 10.02
CA HIS A 46 -25.05 -34.21 9.25
C HIS A 46 -26.30 -34.80 8.57
N THR A 47 -26.43 -36.13 8.48
CA THR A 47 -27.63 -36.78 7.91
C THR A 47 -28.74 -36.96 8.93
N SER A 48 -28.48 -36.73 10.22
CA SER A 48 -29.48 -36.84 11.29
C SER A 48 -29.96 -35.45 11.72
N PRO A 49 -31.24 -35.12 11.49
CA PRO A 49 -31.82 -33.85 11.94
C PRO A 49 -31.73 -33.65 13.46
N ALA A 50 -31.87 -34.74 14.23
CA ALA A 50 -31.84 -34.68 15.70
C ALA A 50 -30.47 -34.19 16.22
N ILE A 51 -29.38 -34.63 15.60
CA ILE A 51 -28.02 -34.22 15.95
C ILE A 51 -27.77 -32.77 15.53
N CYS A 52 -28.22 -32.40 14.32
CA CYS A 52 -28.05 -31.05 13.78
C CYS A 52 -28.86 -29.98 14.52
N MET A 53 -29.89 -30.36 15.29
CA MET A 53 -30.69 -29.48 16.14
C MET A 53 -30.20 -29.44 17.60
N ASP A 54 -29.22 -30.27 17.98
CA ASP A 54 -28.67 -30.25 19.33
C ASP A 54 -27.63 -29.14 19.50
N LYS A 55 -28.00 -28.07 20.21
CA LYS A 55 -27.13 -26.92 20.47
C LYS A 55 -25.82 -27.30 21.15
N THR A 56 -25.86 -28.21 22.13
CA THR A 56 -24.67 -28.59 22.91
C THR A 56 -23.67 -29.37 22.06
N PHE A 57 -24.18 -30.27 21.21
CA PHE A 57 -23.36 -30.96 20.23
C PHE A 57 -22.78 -29.97 19.21
N MET A 58 -23.61 -29.08 18.67
CA MET A 58 -23.17 -28.08 17.69
C MET A 58 -22.10 -27.12 18.25
N LEU A 59 -22.21 -26.69 19.51
CA LEU A 59 -21.20 -25.87 20.18
C LEU A 59 -19.84 -26.57 20.26
N LEU A 60 -19.82 -27.87 20.62
CA LEU A 60 -18.58 -28.67 20.66
C LEU A 60 -17.96 -28.81 19.26
N MET A 61 -18.80 -28.91 18.22
CA MET A 61 -18.36 -29.03 16.84
C MET A 61 -17.79 -27.72 16.28
N VAL A 62 -18.52 -26.62 16.42
CA VAL A 62 -18.08 -25.32 15.86
C VAL A 62 -16.83 -24.78 16.55
N ALA A 63 -16.64 -25.09 17.85
CA ALA A 63 -15.42 -24.74 18.59
C ALA A 63 -14.15 -25.41 18.01
N ARG A 64 -14.30 -26.52 17.28
CA ARG A 64 -13.21 -27.20 16.59
C ARG A 64 -13.13 -26.82 15.13
N GLN A 65 -14.29 -26.77 14.46
CA GLN A 65 -14.41 -26.45 13.05
C GLN A 65 -15.61 -25.53 12.84
N GLY A 66 -15.37 -24.21 12.75
CA GLY A 66 -16.46 -23.23 12.60
C GLY A 66 -17.32 -23.44 11.35
N VAL A 67 -16.80 -24.12 10.32
CA VAL A 67 -17.55 -24.51 9.10
C VAL A 67 -18.72 -25.48 9.41
N ALA A 68 -18.68 -26.19 10.54
CA ALA A 68 -19.75 -27.11 10.95
C ALA A 68 -21.12 -26.42 11.12
N LEU A 69 -21.15 -25.09 11.30
CA LEU A 69 -22.37 -24.30 11.35
C LEU A 69 -23.26 -24.51 10.09
N GLN A 70 -22.68 -24.83 8.94
CA GLN A 70 -23.41 -25.10 7.69
C GLN A 70 -24.36 -26.31 7.77
N TYR A 71 -24.21 -27.16 8.79
CA TYR A 71 -25.04 -28.34 9.02
C TYR A 71 -26.01 -28.15 10.18
N ALA A 72 -25.88 -27.09 10.98
CA ALA A 72 -26.83 -26.76 12.05
C ALA A 72 -28.25 -26.65 11.48
N GLY A 73 -29.26 -27.00 12.26
CA GLY A 73 -30.64 -26.71 11.87
C GLY A 73 -30.95 -25.21 11.84
N SER A 74 -32.06 -24.83 11.22
CA SER A 74 -32.40 -23.42 10.97
C SER A 74 -32.47 -22.58 12.26
N GLU A 75 -33.10 -23.10 13.30
CA GLU A 75 -33.24 -22.42 14.60
C GLU A 75 -31.88 -22.14 15.26
N LEU A 76 -30.94 -23.08 15.13
CA LEU A 76 -29.60 -22.90 15.68
C LEU A 76 -28.74 -21.92 14.86
N ARG A 77 -29.04 -21.70 13.58
CA ARG A 77 -28.37 -20.68 12.77
C ARG A 77 -28.86 -19.27 13.06
N ASP A 78 -30.01 -19.14 13.72
CA ASP A 78 -30.51 -17.90 14.31
C ASP A 78 -29.94 -17.63 15.71
N ASP A 79 -29.35 -18.64 16.37
CA ASP A 79 -28.78 -18.51 17.72
C ASP A 79 -27.46 -17.73 17.70
N GLU A 80 -27.48 -16.54 18.29
CA GLU A 80 -26.32 -15.64 18.34
C GLU A 80 -25.10 -16.26 19.03
N GLU A 81 -25.30 -17.05 20.09
CA GLU A 81 -24.22 -17.63 20.88
C GLU A 81 -23.46 -18.68 20.06
N LEU A 82 -24.21 -19.56 19.38
CA LEU A 82 -23.62 -20.58 18.49
C LEU A 82 -22.87 -19.93 17.33
N VAL A 83 -23.46 -18.91 16.70
CA VAL A 83 -22.84 -18.23 15.56
C VAL A 83 -21.57 -17.48 16.00
N ARG A 84 -21.57 -16.80 17.16
CA ARG A 84 -20.35 -16.18 17.71
C ARG A 84 -19.26 -17.21 17.97
N ALA A 85 -19.60 -18.34 18.60
CA ALA A 85 -18.65 -19.42 18.85
C ALA A 85 -18.03 -19.95 17.55
N ALA A 86 -18.84 -20.12 16.50
CA ALA A 86 -18.37 -20.53 15.18
C ALA A 86 -17.44 -19.49 14.54
N MET A 87 -17.75 -18.20 14.69
CA MET A 87 -16.92 -17.11 14.17
C MET A 87 -15.57 -16.99 14.87
N HIS A 88 -15.50 -17.27 16.17
CA HIS A 88 -14.22 -17.31 16.89
C HIS A 88 -13.29 -18.42 16.38
N ALA A 89 -13.85 -19.56 15.98
CA ALA A 89 -13.06 -20.65 15.40
C ALA A 89 -12.73 -20.41 13.92
N TYR A 90 -13.67 -19.85 13.16
CA TYR A 90 -13.52 -19.54 11.74
C TYR A 90 -14.27 -18.23 11.40
N PRO A 91 -13.56 -17.11 11.18
CA PRO A 91 -14.19 -15.79 11.02
C PRO A 91 -15.25 -15.67 9.93
N LEU A 92 -15.15 -16.47 8.86
CA LEU A 92 -16.11 -16.48 7.75
C LEU A 92 -17.29 -17.45 7.98
N ALA A 93 -17.39 -18.09 9.15
CA ALA A 93 -18.51 -18.96 9.50
C ALA A 93 -19.86 -18.22 9.46
N PHE A 94 -19.84 -16.89 9.62
CA PHE A 94 -21.00 -16.01 9.50
C PHE A 94 -21.82 -16.22 8.21
N GLN A 95 -21.19 -16.68 7.12
CA GLN A 95 -21.91 -17.00 5.87
C GLN A 95 -23.01 -18.05 6.03
N TYR A 96 -22.90 -18.90 7.05
CA TYR A 96 -23.85 -19.98 7.34
C TYR A 96 -24.94 -19.57 8.33
N ALA A 97 -24.87 -18.38 8.91
CA ALA A 97 -25.92 -17.87 9.78
C ALA A 97 -27.23 -17.65 9.00
N SER A 98 -28.34 -17.62 9.72
CA SER A 98 -29.66 -17.38 9.14
C SER A 98 -29.73 -16.03 8.42
N TYR A 99 -30.72 -15.87 7.55
CA TYR A 99 -30.94 -14.59 6.88
C TYR A 99 -31.33 -13.48 7.88
N ALA A 100 -32.15 -13.82 8.88
CA ALA A 100 -32.59 -12.87 9.91
C ALA A 100 -31.40 -12.33 10.72
N LEU A 101 -30.48 -13.20 11.13
CA LEU A 101 -29.31 -12.79 11.90
C LEU A 101 -28.30 -12.01 11.03
N ARG A 102 -28.17 -12.36 9.75
CA ARG A 102 -27.36 -11.60 8.77
C ARG A 102 -27.95 -10.24 8.41
N GLY A 103 -29.26 -10.05 8.64
CA GLY A 103 -29.95 -8.76 8.52
C GLY A 103 -30.03 -7.95 9.81
N ASN A 104 -29.63 -8.51 10.95
CA ASN A 104 -29.58 -7.78 12.21
C ASN A 104 -28.38 -6.84 12.21
N ARG A 105 -28.64 -5.52 12.19
CA ARG A 105 -27.61 -4.48 12.14
C ARG A 105 -26.55 -4.62 13.25
N ALA A 106 -26.97 -4.83 14.49
CA ALA A 106 -26.06 -4.88 15.64
C ALA A 106 -25.12 -6.09 15.55
N PHE A 107 -25.67 -7.25 15.21
CA PHE A 107 -24.89 -8.48 15.06
C PHE A 107 -24.00 -8.44 13.81
N ALA A 108 -24.51 -7.89 12.71
CA ALA A 108 -23.75 -7.71 11.47
C ALA A 108 -22.53 -6.79 11.67
N THR A 109 -22.66 -5.69 12.43
CA THR A 109 -21.51 -4.85 12.80
C THR A 109 -20.46 -5.66 13.57
N TYR A 110 -20.88 -6.42 14.60
CA TYR A 110 -19.96 -7.28 15.34
C TYR A 110 -19.24 -8.26 14.41
N ALA A 111 -19.99 -8.90 13.51
CA ALA A 111 -19.45 -9.87 12.58
C ALA A 111 -18.42 -9.25 11.62
N VAL A 112 -18.68 -8.03 11.12
CA VAL A 112 -17.76 -7.29 10.27
C VAL A 112 -16.51 -6.84 11.05
N GLY A 113 -16.65 -6.51 12.34
CA GLY A 113 -15.52 -6.21 13.21
C GLY A 113 -14.59 -7.40 13.44
N VAL A 114 -15.13 -8.63 13.47
CA VAL A 114 -14.33 -9.86 13.53
C VAL A 114 -13.58 -10.12 12.22
N SER A 115 -14.24 -9.92 11.08
CA SER A 115 -13.63 -10.02 9.75
C SER A 115 -14.38 -9.15 8.76
N LEU A 116 -13.66 -8.25 8.10
CA LEU A 116 -14.24 -7.29 7.15
C LEU A 116 -14.90 -7.97 5.95
N GLN A 117 -14.47 -9.19 5.62
CA GLN A 117 -15.10 -10.02 4.58
C GLN A 117 -16.52 -10.45 4.93
N ASN A 118 -16.96 -10.36 6.19
CA ASN A 118 -18.33 -10.68 6.56
C ASN A 118 -19.37 -9.70 5.97
N LEU A 119 -18.92 -8.55 5.47
CA LEU A 119 -19.73 -7.62 4.68
C LEU A 119 -20.30 -8.26 3.41
N PHE A 120 -19.70 -9.34 2.90
CA PHE A 120 -20.24 -10.10 1.77
C PHE A 120 -21.50 -10.90 2.12
N TYR A 121 -21.67 -11.25 3.39
CA TYR A 121 -22.70 -12.18 3.82
C TYR A 121 -23.87 -11.50 4.54
N VAL A 122 -23.71 -10.25 4.98
CA VAL A 122 -24.83 -9.46 5.51
C VAL A 122 -25.97 -9.36 4.50
N SER A 123 -27.20 -9.13 4.97
CA SER A 123 -28.37 -8.93 4.11
C SER A 123 -28.13 -7.85 3.05
N GLU A 124 -28.79 -7.96 1.90
CA GLU A 124 -28.70 -6.99 0.82
C GLU A 124 -29.10 -5.57 1.25
N ASP A 125 -30.10 -5.45 2.13
CA ASP A 125 -30.55 -4.18 2.69
C ASP A 125 -29.42 -3.46 3.44
N LEU A 126 -28.76 -4.16 4.37
CA LEU A 126 -27.60 -3.63 5.10
C LEU A 126 -26.38 -3.38 4.19
N ARG A 127 -26.16 -4.22 3.18
CA ARG A 127 -25.04 -4.06 2.25
C ARG A 127 -25.22 -2.83 1.35
N SER A 128 -26.47 -2.46 1.07
CA SER A 128 -26.84 -1.29 0.27
C SER A 128 -27.03 -0.03 1.13
N ASP A 129 -27.09 -0.18 2.46
CA ASP A 129 -27.13 0.95 3.39
C ASP A 129 -25.75 1.62 3.51
N ARG A 130 -25.67 2.82 2.96
CA ARG A 130 -24.50 3.70 3.02
C ARG A 130 -23.97 3.92 4.44
N ASN A 131 -24.86 4.19 5.39
CA ASN A 131 -24.46 4.52 6.76
C ASN A 131 -23.90 3.28 7.47
N PHE A 132 -24.45 2.10 7.17
CA PHE A 132 -23.91 0.84 7.65
C PHE A 132 -22.51 0.58 7.11
N VAL A 133 -22.32 0.71 5.79
CA VAL A 133 -21.02 0.49 5.13
C VAL A 133 -19.96 1.45 5.67
N LEU A 134 -20.27 2.76 5.78
CA LEU A 134 -19.35 3.75 6.34
C LEU A 134 -18.98 3.48 7.79
N PHE A 135 -19.92 3.02 8.60
CA PHE A 135 -19.68 2.67 10.00
C PHE A 135 -18.78 1.44 10.14
N CYS A 136 -18.98 0.45 9.28
CA CYS A 136 -18.22 -0.80 9.27
C CYS A 136 -16.80 -0.65 8.69
N LEU A 137 -16.58 0.34 7.82
CA LEU A 137 -15.25 0.65 7.29
C LEU A 137 -14.36 1.23 8.40
N PRO A 138 -13.22 0.60 8.70
CA PRO A 138 -12.47 0.89 9.92
C PRO A 138 -11.89 2.31 9.91
N THR A 139 -12.37 3.15 10.83
CA THR A 139 -11.72 4.42 11.23
C THR A 139 -10.62 4.14 12.24
N TYR A 140 -9.56 3.44 11.86
CA TYR A 140 -8.52 2.93 12.80
C TYR A 140 -9.06 1.88 13.78
N TYR A 141 -8.93 0.59 13.42
CA TYR A 141 -8.88 -0.46 14.42
C TYR A 141 -7.41 -0.74 14.76
N MET A 142 -7.10 -0.55 16.03
CA MET A 142 -5.79 -0.71 16.64
C MET A 142 -5.10 -2.03 16.23
N GLY A 143 -3.87 -1.91 15.70
CA GLY A 143 -2.81 -2.88 15.97
C GLY A 143 -2.82 -4.22 15.24
N GLN A 144 -3.52 -4.40 14.11
CA GLN A 144 -3.35 -5.59 13.27
C GLN A 144 -3.20 -5.21 11.78
N PRO A 145 -2.20 -5.76 11.06
CA PRO A 145 -2.02 -5.51 9.64
C PRO A 145 -3.00 -6.38 8.83
N GLN A 146 -4.29 -6.04 8.83
CA GLN A 146 -5.27 -6.64 7.90
C GLN A 146 -5.29 -5.97 6.53
N ALA A 147 -4.16 -5.38 6.14
CA ALA A 147 -3.87 -4.79 4.83
C ALA A 147 -4.32 -5.66 3.63
N VAL A 148 -4.32 -7.00 3.81
CA VAL A 148 -4.64 -7.95 2.74
C VAL A 148 -6.16 -8.09 2.50
N GLN A 149 -7.02 -7.77 3.48
CA GLN A 149 -8.47 -7.95 3.33
C GLN A 149 -9.20 -6.71 2.77
N VAL A 150 -8.61 -5.52 2.92
CA VAL A 150 -9.26 -4.26 2.51
C VAL A 150 -9.25 -4.06 0.98
N THR A 151 -8.30 -4.67 0.27
CA THR A 151 -8.05 -4.51 -1.18
C THR A 151 -9.11 -5.14 -2.09
N THR A 152 -10.13 -5.79 -1.53
CA THR A 152 -11.16 -6.48 -2.30
C THR A 152 -12.57 -5.92 -2.05
N ILE A 153 -12.70 -4.88 -1.23
CA ILE A 153 -14.00 -4.36 -0.78
C ILE A 153 -14.76 -3.68 -1.90
N LEU A 154 -14.14 -2.72 -2.62
CA LEU A 154 -14.83 -1.98 -3.69
C LEU A 154 -15.23 -2.86 -4.87
N LYS A 155 -14.45 -3.92 -5.16
CA LYS A 155 -14.80 -4.91 -6.20
C LYS A 155 -16.12 -5.63 -5.91
N LYS A 156 -16.55 -5.67 -4.65
CA LYS A 156 -17.61 -6.54 -4.15
C LYS A 156 -18.78 -5.80 -3.54
N LEU A 157 -18.62 -4.51 -3.23
CA LEU A 157 -19.73 -3.61 -2.93
C LEU A 157 -20.52 -3.28 -4.20
N PRO A 158 -21.81 -2.93 -4.08
CA PRO A 158 -22.59 -2.37 -5.18
C PRO A 158 -21.85 -1.22 -5.89
N GLU A 159 -22.00 -1.14 -7.22
CA GLU A 159 -21.36 -0.10 -8.05
C GLU A 159 -21.73 1.33 -7.63
N THR A 160 -22.88 1.50 -6.95
CA THR A 160 -23.31 2.77 -6.36
C THR A 160 -22.26 3.33 -5.39
N PHE A 161 -21.58 2.48 -4.62
CA PHE A 161 -20.53 2.90 -3.68
C PHE A 161 -19.20 3.22 -4.35
N ALA A 162 -18.94 2.71 -5.55
CA ALA A 162 -17.78 3.11 -6.34
C ALA A 162 -17.89 4.59 -6.78
N SER A 163 -19.10 5.15 -6.79
CA SER A 163 -19.35 6.57 -7.07
C SER A 163 -19.48 7.42 -5.81
N ASP A 164 -19.50 6.81 -4.62
CA ASP A 164 -19.61 7.53 -3.35
C ASP A 164 -18.23 7.97 -2.86
N ARG A 165 -18.00 9.28 -2.95
CA ARG A 165 -16.74 9.93 -2.57
C ARG A 165 -16.27 9.55 -1.16
N GLU A 166 -17.19 9.57 -0.19
CA GLU A 166 -16.85 9.39 1.23
C GLU A 166 -16.45 7.93 1.52
N VAL A 167 -17.16 6.99 0.89
CA VAL A 167 -16.85 5.56 0.98
C VAL A 167 -15.48 5.29 0.37
N VAL A 168 -15.20 5.83 -0.82
CA VAL A 168 -13.90 5.66 -1.49
C VAL A 168 -12.78 6.28 -0.65
N LEU A 169 -12.96 7.49 -0.12
CA LEU A 169 -11.96 8.14 0.75
C LEU A 169 -11.60 7.28 1.95
N ARG A 170 -12.61 6.76 2.66
CA ARG A 170 -12.42 5.96 3.87
C ARG A 170 -11.73 4.62 3.58
N VAL A 171 -12.05 4.00 2.44
CA VAL A 171 -11.35 2.79 1.96
C VAL A 171 -9.87 3.09 1.69
N LEU A 172 -9.56 4.20 1.01
CA LEU A 172 -8.18 4.57 0.70
C LEU A 172 -7.36 4.87 1.96
N GLN A 173 -7.95 5.55 2.95
CA GLN A 173 -7.30 5.84 4.23
C GLN A 173 -7.00 4.58 5.05
N ALA A 174 -7.85 3.55 4.94
CA ALA A 174 -7.65 2.27 5.62
C ALA A 174 -6.62 1.36 4.94
N LEU A 175 -6.20 1.66 3.70
CA LEU A 175 -5.28 0.83 2.92
C LEU A 175 -3.81 1.24 3.10
N PRO A 176 -2.87 0.27 3.01
CA PRO A 176 -1.47 0.59 2.79
C PRO A 176 -1.30 1.34 1.46
N HIS A 177 -0.34 2.26 1.43
CA HIS A 177 -0.10 3.15 0.28
C HIS A 177 -0.01 2.42 -1.07
N TRP A 178 0.64 1.25 -1.15
CA TRP A 178 0.79 0.48 -2.39
C TRP A 178 -0.52 -0.10 -2.97
N HIS A 179 -1.60 -0.20 -2.19
CA HIS A 179 -2.91 -0.68 -2.68
C HIS A 179 -3.88 0.45 -3.05
N ARG A 180 -3.66 1.68 -2.56
CA ARG A 180 -4.62 2.77 -2.70
C ARG A 180 -4.86 3.16 -4.15
N ARG A 181 -3.80 3.23 -4.97
CA ARG A 181 -3.92 3.50 -6.41
C ARG A 181 -4.82 2.51 -7.13
N ALA A 182 -4.65 1.22 -6.88
CA ALA A 182 -5.45 0.18 -7.52
C ALA A 182 -6.93 0.25 -7.12
N GLU A 183 -7.23 0.68 -5.89
CA GLU A 183 -8.61 0.91 -5.43
C GLU A 183 -9.21 2.21 -5.99
N LEU A 184 -8.45 3.31 -6.11
CA LEU A 184 -8.98 4.51 -6.77
C LEU A 184 -9.32 4.24 -8.23
N MET A 185 -8.51 3.45 -8.95
CA MET A 185 -8.80 3.08 -10.34
C MET A 185 -10.06 2.21 -10.49
N ARG A 186 -10.58 1.63 -9.39
CA ARG A 186 -11.85 0.89 -9.36
C ARG A 186 -13.05 1.76 -9.01
N ALA A 187 -12.84 2.95 -8.44
CA ALA A 187 -13.89 3.93 -8.25
C ALA A 187 -14.42 4.44 -9.60
N SER A 188 -15.59 5.08 -9.58
CA SER A 188 -16.16 5.75 -10.76
C SER A 188 -15.16 6.75 -11.34
N ARG A 189 -15.20 6.90 -12.67
CA ARG A 189 -14.35 7.85 -13.42
C ARG A 189 -14.50 9.28 -12.91
N ASP A 190 -15.67 9.63 -12.40
CA ASP A 190 -15.93 10.97 -11.85
C ASP A 190 -15.06 11.26 -10.63
N LEU A 191 -14.77 10.25 -9.82
CA LEU A 191 -13.91 10.36 -8.63
C LEU A 191 -12.42 10.29 -8.96
N HIS A 192 -12.04 9.85 -10.16
CA HIS A 192 -10.63 9.88 -10.60
C HIS A 192 -10.10 11.31 -10.73
N CYS A 193 -10.97 12.31 -10.87
CA CYS A 193 -10.59 13.71 -10.94
C CYS A 193 -10.48 14.39 -9.57
N ASP A 194 -10.96 13.75 -8.49
CA ASP A 194 -10.95 14.32 -7.14
C ASP A 194 -9.52 14.49 -6.62
N ALA A 195 -9.19 15.72 -6.21
CA ALA A 195 -7.85 16.09 -5.79
C ALA A 195 -7.45 15.42 -4.46
N GLU A 196 -8.37 15.31 -3.52
CA GLU A 196 -8.14 14.73 -2.18
C GLU A 196 -8.00 13.21 -2.29
N LEU A 197 -8.84 12.55 -3.08
CA LEU A 197 -8.72 11.10 -3.31
C LEU A 197 -7.40 10.74 -4.00
N LYS A 198 -6.94 11.57 -4.94
CA LYS A 198 -5.62 11.42 -5.56
C LYS A 198 -4.50 11.57 -4.56
N GLU A 199 -4.55 12.57 -3.71
CA GLU A 199 -3.55 12.80 -2.67
C GLU A 199 -3.47 11.60 -1.72
N VAL A 200 -4.60 11.17 -1.15
CA VAL A 200 -4.67 10.02 -0.24
C VAL A 200 -4.21 8.73 -0.92
N ALA A 201 -4.53 8.55 -2.21
CA ALA A 201 -4.10 7.41 -3.00
C ALA A 201 -2.60 7.40 -3.38
N GLY A 202 -1.84 8.44 -3.01
CA GLY A 202 -0.45 8.61 -3.43
C GLY A 202 -0.31 8.92 -4.92
N LEU A 203 -1.38 9.45 -5.53
CA LEU A 203 -1.45 9.91 -6.92
C LEU A 203 -1.17 11.41 -7.09
N GLN A 204 -0.90 12.12 -6.00
CA GLN A 204 0.16 13.13 -6.03
C GLN A 204 1.42 12.39 -5.58
N LEU A 205 2.08 11.65 -6.48
CA LEU A 205 2.95 12.25 -7.48
C LEU A 205 2.60 11.97 -8.94
N SER A 206 3.04 12.93 -9.74
CA SER A 206 3.12 12.94 -11.20
C SER A 206 1.86 13.44 -11.93
N ARG A 207 1.87 14.74 -12.24
CA ARG A 207 1.24 15.27 -13.46
C ARG A 207 1.97 14.78 -14.74
N PHE A 208 2.86 13.80 -14.62
CA PHE A 208 3.61 13.16 -15.69
C PHE A 208 3.81 11.67 -15.34
N ALA A 209 2.73 10.89 -15.35
CA ALA A 209 2.85 9.49 -15.76
C ALA A 209 3.13 9.45 -17.27
N VAL A 210 4.30 9.98 -17.66
CA VAL A 210 4.88 9.70 -18.97
C VAL A 210 5.36 8.26 -18.88
N ARG A 211 4.82 7.43 -19.75
CA ARG A 211 5.33 6.10 -20.06
C ARG A 211 6.87 6.08 -19.97
N GLY A 212 7.42 5.26 -19.08
CA GLY A 212 8.77 4.71 -19.30
C GLY A 212 9.85 4.93 -18.23
N TYR A 213 9.55 5.29 -16.98
CA TYR A 213 10.54 5.17 -15.90
C TYR A 213 10.16 4.00 -14.98
N THR A 214 10.75 2.85 -15.25
CA THR A 214 10.97 1.83 -14.22
C THR A 214 11.90 2.42 -13.16
N ASP A 215 11.60 2.20 -11.88
CA ASP A 215 12.50 2.42 -10.74
C ASP A 215 13.86 1.76 -10.98
N VAL A 216 14.78 2.49 -11.62
CA VAL A 216 16.21 2.20 -11.54
C VAL A 216 16.70 3.00 -10.35
N HIS A 217 16.40 2.52 -9.14
CA HIS A 217 17.08 3.02 -7.95
C HIS A 217 18.58 2.77 -8.15
N LEU A 218 19.41 3.81 -8.12
CA LEU A 218 20.86 3.61 -8.06
C LEU A 218 21.17 2.76 -6.81
N PRO A 219 22.04 1.74 -6.92
CA PRO A 219 22.49 1.02 -5.74
C PRO A 219 23.11 2.00 -4.75
N ALA A 220 22.74 1.88 -3.48
CA ALA A 220 23.22 2.77 -2.43
C ALA A 220 24.76 2.86 -2.49
N PRO A 221 25.33 4.07 -2.56
CA PRO A 221 26.77 4.25 -2.66
C PRO A 221 27.48 3.61 -1.44
N PRO A 222 28.65 2.99 -1.64
CA PRO A 222 29.36 2.33 -0.55
C PRO A 222 29.83 3.35 0.49
N LEU A 223 29.39 3.17 1.74
CA LEU A 223 29.87 3.99 2.87
C LEU A 223 31.35 3.76 3.15
N THR A 224 32.03 4.84 3.54
CA THR A 224 33.36 4.77 4.17
C THR A 224 33.32 3.93 5.45
N ALA A 225 34.44 3.24 5.77
CA ALA A 225 34.52 2.39 6.96
C ALA A 225 34.26 3.18 8.26
N GLU A 226 34.70 4.45 8.29
CA GLU A 226 34.47 5.36 9.42
C GLU A 226 33.00 5.72 9.58
N SER A 227 32.31 6.07 8.49
CA SER A 227 30.87 6.40 8.54
C SER A 227 30.02 5.17 8.85
N ARG A 228 30.40 4.00 8.33
CA ARG A 228 29.75 2.72 8.68
C ARG A 228 29.87 2.43 10.18
N ASN A 229 31.06 2.61 10.76
CA ASN A 229 31.29 2.39 12.19
C ASN A 229 30.54 3.44 13.03
N ALA A 230 30.56 4.71 12.63
CA ALA A 230 29.82 5.77 13.32
C ALA A 230 28.31 5.49 13.36
N LEU A 231 27.73 4.99 12.27
CA LEU A 231 26.33 4.57 12.22
C LEU A 231 26.08 3.34 13.10
N GLN A 232 26.94 2.32 13.03
CA GLN A 232 26.80 1.07 13.79
C GLN A 232 26.89 1.25 15.32
N TYR A 233 27.73 2.19 15.79
CA TYR A 233 27.99 2.40 17.21
C TYR A 233 27.34 3.67 17.79
N SER A 234 26.55 4.41 16.99
CA SER A 234 25.82 5.58 17.48
C SER A 234 24.58 5.18 18.28
N THR A 235 24.34 5.88 19.38
CA THR A 235 23.09 5.72 20.16
C THR A 235 21.95 6.46 19.46
N THR A 236 20.71 6.01 19.65
CA THR A 236 19.50 6.69 19.14
C THR A 236 19.44 8.17 19.56
N ALA A 237 19.95 8.51 20.75
CA ALA A 237 20.05 9.88 21.22
C ALA A 237 21.10 10.75 20.48
N ALA A 238 22.12 10.14 19.89
CA ALA A 238 23.11 10.82 19.05
C ALA A 238 22.60 11.00 17.60
N GLN A 239 21.88 10.01 17.08
CA GLN A 239 21.21 10.06 15.77
C GLN A 239 20.07 11.10 15.76
N ASN A 240 19.47 11.43 16.91
CA ASN A 240 18.47 12.49 17.00
C ASN A 240 19.06 13.91 17.00
N LYS A 241 20.40 14.08 16.99
CA LYS A 241 21.03 15.40 16.97
C LYS A 241 21.39 15.82 15.56
N GLN A 242 20.86 16.96 15.11
CA GLN A 242 21.19 17.57 13.82
C GLN A 242 22.70 17.79 13.60
N SER A 243 23.44 18.08 14.67
CA SER A 243 24.91 18.27 14.62
C SER A 243 25.67 17.01 14.19
N PHE A 244 25.16 15.83 14.56
CA PHE A 244 25.76 14.55 14.22
C PHE A 244 25.69 14.29 12.71
N TRP A 245 24.52 14.50 12.10
CA TRP A 245 24.32 14.34 10.67
C TRP A 245 25.08 15.36 9.83
N ARG A 246 25.22 16.61 10.31
CA ARG A 246 26.07 17.61 9.65
C ARG A 246 27.53 17.18 9.59
N GLU A 247 28.07 16.65 10.70
CA GLU A 247 29.46 16.20 10.73
C GLU A 247 29.67 14.96 9.83
N LEU A 248 28.71 14.04 9.84
CA LEU A 248 28.75 12.83 9.00
C LEU A 248 28.60 13.14 7.51
N LEU A 249 27.62 13.95 7.11
CA LEU A 249 27.45 14.38 5.72
C LEU A 249 28.64 15.22 5.23
N HIS A 250 29.27 15.97 6.13
CA HIS A 250 30.52 16.65 5.80
C HIS A 250 31.65 15.66 5.51
N LYS A 251 31.69 14.47 6.13
CA LYS A 251 32.72 13.47 5.85
C LYS A 251 32.37 12.57 4.68
N ASP A 252 31.10 12.14 4.59
CA ASP A 252 30.62 11.17 3.61
C ASP A 252 29.19 11.51 3.15
N PRO A 253 29.02 12.06 1.93
CA PRO A 253 27.70 12.38 1.38
C PRO A 253 26.79 11.16 1.20
N ALA A 254 27.37 9.96 1.03
CA ALA A 254 26.62 8.71 0.82
C ALA A 254 25.73 8.33 2.02
N VAL A 255 25.98 8.92 3.19
CA VAL A 255 25.16 8.76 4.39
C VAL A 255 23.71 9.18 4.15
N LEU A 256 23.45 10.11 3.21
CA LEU A 256 22.09 10.52 2.83
C LEU A 256 21.22 9.36 2.34
N ALA A 257 21.81 8.37 1.65
CA ALA A 257 21.09 7.18 1.18
C ALA A 257 20.61 6.26 2.32
N PHE A 258 21.24 6.35 3.49
CA PHE A 258 20.96 5.49 4.65
C PHE A 258 20.06 6.16 5.70
N LEU A 259 19.78 7.46 5.54
CA LEU A 259 18.94 8.29 6.40
C LEU A 259 17.43 8.00 6.28
N GLY A 260 17.05 6.81 5.78
CA GLY A 260 15.72 6.47 5.27
C GLY A 260 14.55 7.07 6.06
N LYS A 261 13.74 7.90 5.37
CA LYS A 261 12.43 8.45 5.80
C LYS A 261 12.36 9.11 7.19
N ASP A 262 13.48 9.52 7.78
CA ASP A 262 13.47 10.39 8.96
C ASP A 262 13.45 11.87 8.55
N GLU A 263 12.95 12.74 9.42
CA GLU A 263 12.75 14.20 9.23
C GLU A 263 13.98 14.98 8.69
N ALA A 264 15.18 14.39 8.76
CA ALA A 264 16.42 14.98 8.26
C ALA A 264 16.55 15.00 6.72
N VAL A 265 15.80 14.18 5.96
CA VAL A 265 15.77 14.27 4.47
C VAL A 265 14.95 15.45 3.96
N ASP A 266 14.22 16.15 4.82
CA ASP A 266 13.44 17.35 4.48
C ASP A 266 14.20 18.67 4.80
N GLU A 267 15.38 18.58 5.41
CA GLU A 267 16.21 19.76 5.66
C GLU A 267 16.99 20.17 4.39
N LYS A 268 16.49 21.19 3.68
CA LYS A 268 17.12 21.78 2.48
C LYS A 268 18.60 22.07 2.66
N ASP A 269 19.02 22.57 3.83
CA ASP A 269 20.43 22.91 4.11
C ASP A 269 21.35 21.68 4.18
N LEU A 270 20.87 20.56 4.74
CA LEU A 270 21.64 19.31 4.81
C LEU A 270 21.80 18.69 3.43
N VAL A 271 20.69 18.63 2.69
CA VAL A 271 20.68 18.12 1.31
C VAL A 271 21.57 18.98 0.42
N LEU A 272 21.51 20.31 0.54
CA LEU A 272 22.38 21.21 -0.21
C LEU A 272 23.88 20.94 0.07
N ALA A 273 24.24 20.68 1.33
CA ALA A 273 25.63 20.36 1.69
C ALA A 273 26.11 19.04 1.07
N ALA A 274 25.23 18.03 1.01
CA ALA A 274 25.52 16.73 0.38
C ALA A 274 25.63 16.86 -1.15
N VAL A 275 24.65 17.52 -1.77
CA VAL A 275 24.56 17.76 -3.22
C VAL A 275 25.74 18.56 -3.75
N LYS A 276 26.24 19.53 -2.97
CA LYS A 276 27.45 20.29 -3.32
C LYS A 276 28.73 19.44 -3.36
N LYS A 277 28.73 18.25 -2.75
CA LYS A 277 29.87 17.32 -2.78
C LYS A 277 29.67 16.21 -3.82
N ASP A 278 28.47 15.66 -3.90
CA ASP A 278 28.08 14.65 -4.90
C ASP A 278 26.65 14.94 -5.34
N GLY A 279 26.48 15.39 -6.58
CA GLY A 279 25.20 15.83 -7.12
C GLY A 279 24.18 14.70 -7.22
N ARG A 280 24.64 13.44 -7.29
CA ARG A 280 23.78 12.25 -7.33
C ARG A 280 23.03 12.02 -6.01
N MET A 281 23.47 12.67 -4.93
CA MET A 281 22.77 12.60 -3.64
C MET A 281 21.36 13.18 -3.72
N LEU A 282 21.06 14.01 -4.73
CA LEU A 282 19.72 14.54 -4.95
C LEU A 282 18.66 13.43 -5.11
N GLU A 283 19.00 12.26 -5.65
CA GLU A 283 18.05 11.14 -5.81
C GLU A 283 17.47 10.66 -4.47
N TYR A 284 18.28 10.73 -3.40
CA TYR A 284 17.91 10.26 -2.06
C TYR A 284 17.18 11.33 -1.24
N ALA A 285 17.08 12.56 -1.74
CA ALA A 285 16.31 13.61 -1.10
C ALA A 285 14.80 13.36 -1.21
N SER A 286 14.03 14.01 -0.34
CA SER A 286 12.57 13.99 -0.45
C SER A 286 12.11 14.56 -1.79
N GLU A 287 10.93 14.15 -2.24
CA GLU A 287 10.44 14.51 -3.58
C GLU A 287 10.22 16.01 -3.73
N GLU A 288 9.88 16.70 -2.64
CA GLU A 288 9.78 18.16 -2.62
C GLU A 288 11.12 18.81 -2.93
N LEU A 289 12.20 18.33 -2.28
CA LEU A 289 13.55 18.84 -2.50
C LEU A 289 14.15 18.41 -3.85
N ARG A 290 13.75 17.25 -4.40
CA ARG A 290 14.10 16.84 -5.77
C ARG A 290 13.50 17.76 -6.83
N MET A 291 12.40 18.43 -6.50
CA MET A 291 11.72 19.39 -7.37
C MET A 291 12.12 20.85 -7.10
N ASP A 292 12.99 21.08 -6.12
CA ASP A 292 13.54 22.40 -5.81
C ASP A 292 14.59 22.79 -6.86
N VAL A 293 14.36 23.93 -7.51
CA VAL A 293 15.22 24.41 -8.61
C VAL A 293 16.63 24.72 -8.12
N ASP A 294 16.78 25.30 -6.93
CA ASP A 294 18.08 25.71 -6.41
C ASP A 294 18.97 24.49 -6.14
N LEU A 295 18.37 23.42 -5.60
CA LEU A 295 19.06 22.16 -5.36
C LEU A 295 19.44 21.46 -6.66
N VAL A 296 18.53 21.44 -7.63
CA VAL A 296 18.79 20.85 -8.95
C VAL A 296 19.90 21.60 -9.68
N LEU A 297 19.90 22.93 -9.66
CA LEU A 297 20.96 23.73 -10.25
C LEU A 297 22.30 23.46 -9.56
N ALA A 298 22.33 23.42 -8.23
CA ALA A 298 23.54 23.09 -7.47
C ALA A 298 24.05 21.66 -7.74
N ALA A 299 23.16 20.69 -7.89
CA ALA A 299 23.51 19.31 -8.23
C ALA A 299 24.13 19.22 -9.64
N LEU A 300 23.47 19.87 -10.59
CA LEU A 300 23.86 19.89 -11.99
C LEU A 300 25.14 20.71 -12.24
N GLU A 301 25.55 21.58 -11.32
CA GLU A 301 26.86 22.24 -11.41
C GLU A 301 28.03 21.25 -11.31
N ASN A 302 27.86 20.16 -10.56
CA ASN A 302 28.91 19.18 -10.27
C ASN A 302 28.78 17.90 -11.09
N ASP A 303 27.57 17.33 -11.21
CA ASP A 303 27.34 16.04 -11.86
C ASP A 303 26.37 16.15 -13.04
N ALA A 304 26.82 15.71 -14.22
CA ALA A 304 26.01 15.68 -15.43
C ALA A 304 24.89 14.65 -15.36
N ASP A 305 25.16 13.52 -14.70
CA ASP A 305 24.26 12.37 -14.60
C ASP A 305 22.92 12.74 -13.94
N VAL A 306 22.93 13.76 -13.06
CA VAL A 306 21.72 14.31 -12.41
C VAL A 306 20.62 14.60 -13.43
N TYR A 307 20.98 15.13 -14.60
CA TYR A 307 20.02 15.53 -15.63
C TYR A 307 19.19 14.36 -16.15
N ASP A 308 19.76 13.16 -16.27
CA ASP A 308 19.07 11.98 -16.80
C ASP A 308 18.02 11.42 -15.83
N PHE A 309 18.20 11.66 -14.53
CA PHE A 309 17.25 11.28 -13.48
C PHE A 309 16.12 12.30 -13.30
N LEU A 310 16.29 13.54 -13.81
CA LEU A 310 15.27 14.57 -13.65
C LEU A 310 14.01 14.23 -14.46
N PRO A 311 12.81 14.47 -13.89
CA PRO A 311 11.58 14.33 -14.64
C PRO A 311 11.58 15.29 -15.84
N GLU A 312 10.90 14.91 -16.92
CA GLU A 312 10.84 15.70 -18.16
C GLU A 312 10.39 17.14 -17.91
N ALA A 313 9.51 17.35 -16.92
CA ALA A 313 9.06 18.67 -16.49
C ALA A 313 10.20 19.58 -15.96
N MET A 314 11.20 19.02 -15.27
CA MET A 314 12.37 19.78 -14.80
C MET A 314 13.39 19.97 -15.91
N ARG A 315 13.62 18.94 -16.75
CA ARG A 315 14.49 19.04 -17.94
C ARG A 315 14.00 20.09 -18.94
N CYS A 316 12.69 20.30 -19.03
CA CYS A 316 12.10 21.32 -19.89
C CYS A 316 12.07 22.73 -19.28
N ARG A 317 12.62 22.94 -18.07
CA ARG A 317 12.81 24.31 -17.55
C ARG A 317 14.01 24.96 -18.24
N GLU A 318 13.83 26.20 -18.69
CA GLU A 318 14.84 26.93 -19.46
C GLU A 318 16.18 27.02 -18.72
N GLU A 319 16.15 27.38 -17.44
CA GLU A 319 17.34 27.57 -16.61
C GLU A 319 18.18 26.29 -16.47
N ILE A 320 17.52 25.16 -16.19
CA ILE A 320 18.16 23.85 -16.01
C ILE A 320 18.72 23.35 -17.33
N ALA A 321 17.95 23.42 -18.41
CA ALA A 321 18.38 22.98 -19.74
C ALA A 321 19.57 23.81 -20.26
N LEU A 322 19.54 25.13 -20.05
CA LEU A 322 20.64 26.02 -20.45
C LEU A 322 21.90 25.76 -19.62
N LEU A 323 21.78 25.50 -18.31
CA LEU A 323 22.91 25.14 -17.46
C LEU A 323 23.50 23.77 -17.86
N ALA A 324 22.65 22.78 -18.09
CA ALA A 324 23.03 21.45 -18.59
C ALA A 324 23.81 21.55 -19.92
N PHE A 325 23.28 22.33 -20.86
CA PHE A 325 23.90 22.56 -22.16
C PHE A 325 25.25 23.29 -22.03
N ARG A 326 25.30 24.33 -21.20
CA ARG A 326 26.50 25.16 -21.01
C ARG A 326 27.66 24.39 -20.38
N LYS A 327 27.38 23.58 -19.34
CA LYS A 327 28.40 22.89 -18.56
C LYS A 327 28.75 21.52 -19.11
N HIS A 328 27.74 20.74 -19.46
CA HIS A 328 27.88 19.31 -19.76
C HIS A 328 27.61 18.96 -21.22
N ARG A 329 27.30 19.96 -22.07
CA ARG A 329 26.97 19.78 -23.50
C ARG A 329 25.79 18.82 -23.74
N ILE A 330 24.87 18.75 -22.79
CA ILE A 330 23.65 17.96 -22.90
C ILE A 330 22.70 18.65 -23.88
N LYS A 331 22.17 17.90 -24.85
CA LYS A 331 21.27 18.39 -25.90
C LYS A 331 19.95 18.91 -25.32
N LEU A 332 19.39 19.93 -25.96
CA LEU A 332 18.13 20.52 -25.51
C LEU A 332 16.96 19.57 -25.79
N PRO A 333 16.01 19.43 -24.86
CA PRO A 333 14.84 18.59 -25.09
C PRO A 333 13.96 19.20 -26.18
N LYS A 334 13.32 18.34 -26.98
CA LYS A 334 12.49 18.72 -28.13
C LYS A 334 11.48 19.86 -27.85
N PRO A 335 10.80 19.92 -26.69
CA PRO A 335 9.87 21.01 -26.39
C PRO A 335 10.53 22.39 -26.36
N LEU A 336 11.78 22.48 -25.92
CA LEU A 336 12.53 23.74 -25.81
C LEU A 336 13.13 24.21 -27.15
N LEU A 337 13.26 23.33 -28.13
CA LEU A 337 13.72 23.69 -29.49
C LEU A 337 12.73 24.60 -30.23
N SER A 338 11.46 24.64 -29.80
CA SER A 338 10.46 25.58 -30.32
C SER A 338 10.58 26.97 -29.68
N ASN A 339 11.29 27.09 -28.56
CA ASN A 339 11.46 28.36 -27.86
C ASN A 339 12.68 29.13 -28.43
N ARG A 340 12.39 30.24 -29.11
CA ARG A 340 13.43 31.08 -29.73
C ARG A 340 14.43 31.64 -28.75
N HIS A 341 13.98 31.99 -27.54
CA HIS A 341 14.88 32.54 -26.53
C HIS A 341 15.96 31.53 -26.19
N VAL A 342 15.56 30.32 -25.78
CA VAL A 342 16.47 29.22 -25.39
C VAL A 342 17.42 28.82 -26.52
N VAL A 343 16.92 28.69 -27.76
CA VAL A 343 17.74 28.32 -28.92
C VAL A 343 18.80 29.38 -29.23
N VAL A 344 18.45 30.66 -29.16
CA VAL A 344 19.39 31.76 -29.38
C VAL A 344 20.42 31.85 -28.25
N GLU A 345 19.99 31.63 -27.00
CA GLU A 345 20.91 31.61 -25.85
C GLU A 345 21.89 30.45 -25.93
N ALA A 346 21.42 29.23 -26.22
CA ALA A 346 22.28 28.06 -26.39
C ALA A 346 23.29 28.25 -27.54
N ALA A 347 22.84 28.77 -28.69
CA ALA A 347 23.71 29.11 -29.81
C ALA A 347 24.76 30.18 -29.44
N ALA A 348 24.33 31.23 -28.72
CA ALA A 348 25.22 32.28 -28.25
C ALA A 348 26.27 31.75 -27.24
N MET A 349 25.88 30.81 -26.38
CA MET A 349 26.79 30.16 -25.43
C MET A 349 27.85 29.29 -26.13
N GLN A 350 27.51 28.65 -27.25
CA GLN A 350 28.45 27.81 -28.01
C GLN A 350 29.51 28.64 -28.75
N ASP A 351 29.11 29.74 -29.38
CA ASP A 351 30.00 30.64 -30.14
C ASP A 351 30.68 31.72 -29.27
N LYS A 352 30.39 31.79 -27.97
CA LYS A 352 30.76 32.94 -27.09
C LYS A 352 30.36 34.28 -27.72
N ALA A 353 29.18 34.31 -28.31
CA ALA A 353 28.71 35.40 -29.15
C ALA A 353 28.53 36.69 -28.33
N THR A 354 28.99 37.80 -28.88
CA THR A 354 28.74 39.15 -28.34
C THR A 354 27.26 39.54 -28.46
N GLU A 355 26.80 40.55 -27.73
CA GLU A 355 25.40 41.01 -27.80
C GLU A 355 24.94 41.42 -29.21
N VAL A 356 25.88 41.89 -30.04
CA VAL A 356 25.61 42.21 -31.45
C VAL A 356 25.35 40.94 -32.27
N GLU A 357 26.07 39.86 -31.98
CA GLU A 357 25.91 38.56 -32.63
C GLU A 357 24.65 37.85 -32.13
N LYS A 358 24.31 37.97 -30.84
CA LYS A 358 23.03 37.49 -30.29
C LYS A 358 21.83 38.10 -31.03
N ARG A 359 21.86 39.40 -31.34
CA ARG A 359 20.84 40.08 -32.18
C ARG A 359 20.79 39.58 -33.63
N ARG A 360 21.91 39.09 -34.18
CA ARG A 360 21.94 38.46 -35.51
C ARG A 360 21.35 37.06 -35.48
N LEU A 361 21.68 36.26 -34.45
CA LEU A 361 21.08 34.94 -34.22
C LEU A 361 19.56 35.04 -34.04
N GLN A 362 19.06 36.07 -33.37
CA GLN A 362 17.62 36.34 -33.25
C GLN A 362 16.90 36.58 -34.58
N LYS A 363 17.60 36.84 -35.69
CA LYS A 363 16.97 37.03 -37.02
C LYS A 363 16.94 35.76 -37.86
N LEU A 364 17.73 34.75 -37.50
CA LEU A 364 17.83 33.50 -38.25
C LEU A 364 16.64 32.58 -37.98
N PRO A 365 16.25 31.71 -38.95
CA PRO A 365 15.21 30.69 -38.74
C PRO A 365 15.62 29.71 -37.63
N LEU A 366 14.66 29.29 -36.79
CA LEU A 366 14.91 28.34 -35.69
C LEU A 366 15.48 27.02 -36.18
N ALA A 367 14.92 26.45 -37.25
CA ALA A 367 15.41 25.21 -37.84
C ALA A 367 16.88 25.30 -38.29
N HIS A 368 17.29 26.48 -38.79
CA HIS A 368 18.68 26.71 -39.17
C HIS A 368 19.60 26.80 -37.96
N LEU A 369 19.18 27.47 -36.88
CA LEU A 369 19.94 27.53 -35.63
C LEU A 369 20.09 26.15 -35.00
N VAL A 370 19.00 25.39 -34.88
CA VAL A 370 19.01 24.05 -34.28
C VAL A 370 19.92 23.09 -35.06
N ALA A 371 19.88 23.13 -36.40
CA ALA A 371 20.72 22.29 -37.23
C ALA A 371 22.20 22.72 -37.22
N LYS A 372 22.47 24.04 -37.28
CA LYS A 372 23.84 24.57 -37.33
C LYS A 372 24.61 24.33 -36.03
N PHE A 373 23.93 24.39 -34.89
CA PHE A 373 24.52 24.30 -33.57
C PHE A 373 24.32 22.93 -32.89
N GLU A 374 23.79 21.94 -33.62
CA GLU A 374 23.54 20.57 -33.13
C GLU A 374 22.79 20.55 -31.78
N LEU A 375 21.81 21.43 -31.63
CA LEU A 375 21.11 21.67 -30.36
C LEU A 375 20.12 20.56 -29.97
N ALA A 376 19.84 19.64 -30.90
CA ALA A 376 18.80 18.61 -30.82
C ALA A 376 19.33 17.18 -30.66
#